data_AF-A0A2U2P8V8-F1
#
_entry.id   AF-A0A2U2P8V8-F1
#
_cell.length_a   1.000
_cell.length_b   1.000
_cell.length_c   1.000
_cell.angle_alpha   90.00
_cell.angle_beta   90.00
_cell.angle_gamma   90.00
#
_symmetry.space_group_name_H-M   'P 1'
#
loop_
_entity.id
_entity.type
_entity.pdbx_description
1 polymer ?
#
loop_
_entity_poly.entity_id
_entity_poly.type
_entity_poly.pdbx_seq_one_letter_code
_entity_poly.pdbx_strand_id
1 'polypeptide(L)'
;NLSYSYEGNRLSSLSDGGSSTLGVKNLTGSAAAYSYDQSGSLTGDPKKGTTLSYNILGRTEKVTITTATGRYINYTYDATGVLVRKQQYDNNSLQKTTD
;
A
#
# COMPACT_ATOMS: atom_id res chain seq x y z
N ASN A 1 14.51 15.72 10.25
CA ASN A 1 14.37 14.96 11.51
C ASN A 1 13.32 13.89 11.31
N LEU A 2 13.74 12.63 11.27
CA LEU A 2 12.85 11.48 11.14
C LEU A 2 12.43 11.02 12.53
N SER A 3 11.13 10.83 12.75
CA SER A 3 10.56 10.27 13.98
C SER A 3 9.81 8.98 13.66
N TYR A 4 10.03 7.95 14.47
CA TYR A 4 9.45 6.62 14.30
C TYR A 4 8.69 6.22 15.56
N SER A 5 7.60 5.47 15.40
CA SER A 5 6.88 4.83 16.50
C SER A 5 6.60 3.38 16.13
N TYR A 6 6.61 2.50 17.13
CA TYR A 6 6.45 1.06 16.93
C TYR A 6 5.43 0.47 17.89
N GLU A 7 4.75 -0.57 17.42
CA GLU A 7 3.92 -1.48 18.21
C GLU A 7 4.60 -2.86 18.17
N GLY A 8 5.34 -3.21 19.23
CA GLY A 8 6.24 -4.36 19.21
C GLY A 8 7.32 -4.21 18.13
N ASN A 9 7.36 -5.14 17.18
CA ASN A 9 8.28 -5.12 16.04
C ASN A 9 7.71 -4.46 14.77
N ARG A 10 6.53 -3.83 14.86
CA ARG A 10 5.82 -3.23 13.70
C ARG A 10 5.89 -1.71 13.75
N LEU A 11 6.18 -1.07 12.62
CA LEU A 11 6.21 0.39 12.52
C LEU A 11 4.78 0.94 12.57
N SER A 12 4.39 1.66 13.62
CA SER A 12 3.05 2.24 13.73
C SER A 12 2.97 3.64 13.12
N SER A 13 4.04 4.43 13.22
CA SER A 13 4.07 5.79 12.67
C SER A 13 5.47 6.19 12.21
N LEU A 14 5.52 7.02 11.17
CA LEU A 14 6.74 7.65 10.66
C LEU A 14 6.40 9.07 10.21
N SER A 15 7.15 10.04 10.71
CA SER A 15 7.09 11.43 10.27
C SER A 15 8.48 11.94 9.90
N ASP A 16 8.54 12.74 8.85
CA ASP A 16 9.74 13.46 8.45
C ASP A 16 9.45 14.96 8.58
N GLY A 17 10.11 15.60 9.56
CA GLY A 17 10.05 17.05 9.75
C GLY A 17 11.01 17.84 8.85
N GLY A 18 11.73 17.17 7.94
CA GLY A 18 12.61 17.82 6.98
C GLY A 18 11.84 18.47 5.83
N SER A 19 12.17 19.72 5.50
CA SER A 19 11.62 20.43 4.32
C SER A 19 12.26 19.98 2.99
N SER A 20 12.85 18.79 2.96
CA SER A 20 13.66 18.28 1.84
C SER A 20 12.79 17.57 0.80
N THR A 21 13.13 17.69 -0.49
CA THR A 21 12.48 16.91 -1.55
C THR A 21 12.81 15.42 -1.49
N LEU A 22 13.82 15.06 -0.69
CA LEU A 22 14.27 13.72 -0.34
C LEU A 22 13.68 13.30 1.02
N GLY A 23 13.40 12.01 1.21
CA GLY A 23 12.88 11.49 2.49
C GLY A 23 11.47 10.90 2.39
N VAL A 24 10.85 10.67 3.55
CA VAL A 24 9.55 10.01 3.64
C VAL A 24 8.45 11.03 3.46
N LYS A 25 7.76 10.99 2.32
CA LYS A 25 6.66 11.91 2.02
C LYS A 25 5.35 11.39 2.58
N ASN A 26 4.74 12.20 3.44
CA ASN A 26 3.33 12.09 3.75
C ASN A 26 2.53 12.78 2.63
N LEU A 27 2.08 12.00 1.65
CA LEU A 27 1.37 12.48 0.45
C LEU A 27 -0.06 12.89 0.75
N THR A 28 -0.63 12.42 1.87
CA THR A 28 -2.03 12.69 2.25
C THR A 28 -2.13 13.69 3.41
N GLY A 29 -1.03 13.98 4.10
CA GLY A 29 -1.03 14.72 5.37
C GLY A 29 -1.59 13.92 6.56
N SER A 30 -1.89 12.63 6.39
CA SER A 30 -2.53 11.82 7.41
C SER A 30 -1.59 11.50 8.58
N ALA A 31 -2.07 11.71 9.80
CA ALA A 31 -1.41 11.30 11.04
C ALA A 31 -1.78 9.87 11.48
N ALA A 32 -2.70 9.21 10.78
CA ALA A 32 -3.14 7.86 11.13
C ALA A 32 -1.99 6.84 11.11
N ALA A 33 -2.06 5.84 11.97
CA ALA A 33 -1.05 4.78 12.04
C ALA A 33 -1.12 3.82 10.84
N TYR A 34 0.00 3.16 10.55
CA TYR A 34 0.01 2.03 9.61
C TYR A 34 -0.84 0.88 10.17
N SER A 35 -1.55 0.19 9.28
CA SER A 35 -2.38 -0.97 9.64
C SER A 35 -1.74 -2.27 9.17
N TYR A 36 -1.85 -3.32 9.97
CA TYR A 36 -1.30 -4.64 9.68
C TYR A 36 -2.34 -5.72 9.95
N ASP A 37 -2.25 -6.84 9.24
CA ASP A 37 -3.01 -8.04 9.57
C ASP A 37 -2.36 -8.83 10.72
N GLN A 38 -2.97 -9.97 11.08
CA GLN A 38 -2.48 -10.83 12.16
C GLN A 38 -1.09 -11.42 11.84
N SER A 39 -0.82 -11.73 10.56
CA SER A 39 0.48 -12.23 10.08
C SER A 39 1.57 -11.16 10.10
N GLY A 40 1.20 -9.88 10.20
CA GLY A 40 2.11 -8.74 10.20
C GLY A 40 2.31 -8.12 8.81
N SER A 41 1.51 -8.50 7.83
CA SER A 41 1.53 -7.88 6.50
C SER A 41 0.82 -6.53 6.54
N LEU A 42 1.36 -5.54 5.82
CA LEU A 42 0.85 -4.17 5.80
C LEU A 42 -0.48 -4.08 5.04
N THR A 43 -1.58 -3.76 5.71
CA THR A 43 -2.90 -3.62 5.07
C THR A 43 -3.27 -2.17 4.76
N GLY A 44 -2.58 -1.19 5.37
CA GLY A 44 -2.86 0.23 5.16
C GLY A 44 -1.64 1.12 5.35
N ASP A 45 -1.36 1.94 4.32
CA ASP A 45 -0.43 3.06 4.39
C ASP A 45 -1.21 4.38 4.24
N PRO A 46 -1.56 5.03 5.37
CA PRO A 46 -2.29 6.29 5.31
C PRO A 46 -1.42 7.44 4.79
N LYS A 47 -0.08 7.38 4.90
CA LYS A 47 0.82 8.43 4.40
C LYS A 47 0.85 8.46 2.88
N LYS A 48 0.72 7.28 2.24
CA LYS A 48 0.56 7.16 0.79
C LYS A 48 -0.90 7.22 0.32
N GLY A 49 -1.85 6.96 1.22
CA GLY A 49 -3.27 6.86 0.87
C GLY A 49 -3.55 5.56 0.11
N THR A 50 -3.06 4.45 0.63
CA THR A 50 -3.23 3.13 -0.01
C THR A 50 -3.62 2.05 0.97
N THR A 51 -4.48 1.12 0.54
CA THR A 51 -4.72 -0.15 1.24
C THR A 51 -4.28 -1.32 0.37
N LEU A 52 -3.88 -2.41 1.03
CA LEU A 52 -3.40 -3.62 0.38
C LEU A 52 -4.18 -4.83 0.90
N SER A 53 -4.45 -5.77 0.00
CA SER A 53 -4.90 -7.11 0.36
C SER A 53 -3.97 -8.17 -0.22
N TYR A 54 -4.03 -9.37 0.34
CA TYR A 54 -3.11 -10.46 0.04
C TYR A 54 -3.89 -11.74 -0.22
N ASN A 55 -3.41 -12.53 -1.19
CA ASN A 55 -3.97 -13.84 -1.47
C ASN A 55 -3.50 -14.88 -0.43
N ILE A 56 -3.98 -16.12 -0.57
CA ILE A 56 -3.63 -17.24 0.31
C ILE A 56 -2.14 -17.60 0.34
N LEU A 57 -1.34 -17.14 -0.64
CA LEU A 57 0.11 -17.33 -0.71
C LEU A 57 0.87 -16.16 -0.06
N GLY A 58 0.16 -15.20 0.55
CA GLY A 58 0.76 -13.99 1.12
C GLY A 58 1.27 -13.00 0.07
N ARG A 59 0.85 -13.12 -1.20
CA ARG A 59 1.20 -12.17 -2.27
C ARG A 59 0.13 -11.09 -2.38
N THR A 60 0.54 -9.85 -2.63
CA THR A 60 -0.38 -8.72 -2.79
C THR A 60 -1.32 -8.97 -3.97
N GLU A 61 -2.62 -9.12 -3.71
CA GLU A 61 -3.61 -9.34 -4.77
C GLU A 61 -4.22 -8.02 -5.26
N LYS A 62 -4.29 -7.00 -4.40
CA LYS A 62 -4.88 -5.71 -4.72
C LYS A 62 -4.23 -4.57 -3.94
N VAL A 63 -4.02 -3.46 -4.63
CA VAL A 63 -3.65 -2.17 -4.03
C VAL A 63 -4.71 -1.14 -4.42
N THR A 64 -5.37 -0.53 -3.43
CA THR A 64 -6.40 0.48 -3.65
C THR A 64 -5.87 1.86 -3.27
N ILE A 65 -6.12 2.87 -4.10
CA ILE A 65 -5.82 4.26 -3.78
C ILE A 65 -7.00 4.83 -3.00
N THR A 66 -6.80 5.17 -1.73
CA THR A 66 -7.89 5.63 -0.85
C THR A 66 -8.28 7.09 -1.09
N THR A 67 -7.41 7.86 -1.75
CA THR A 67 -7.65 9.26 -2.11
C THR A 67 -8.37 9.44 -3.45
N ALA A 68 -8.64 8.36 -4.17
CA ALA A 68 -9.32 8.38 -5.47
C ALA A 68 -10.27 7.19 -5.62
N THR A 69 -11.57 7.46 -5.63
CA THR A 69 -12.61 6.44 -5.76
C THR A 69 -12.43 5.62 -7.05
N GLY A 70 -12.52 4.30 -6.93
CA GLY A 70 -12.45 3.38 -8.06
C GLY A 70 -11.06 3.24 -8.69
N ARG A 71 -10.00 3.77 -8.06
CA ARG A 71 -8.63 3.64 -8.54
C ARG A 71 -7.87 2.56 -7.77
N TYR A 72 -7.46 1.51 -8.49
CA TYR A 72 -6.78 0.38 -7.88
C TYR A 72 -5.94 -0.40 -8.89
N ILE A 73 -5.09 -1.29 -8.38
CA ILE A 73 -4.31 -2.24 -9.17
C ILE A 73 -4.61 -3.64 -8.66
N ASN A 74 -4.96 -4.56 -9.57
CA ASN A 74 -5.09 -5.98 -9.29
C ASN A 74 -3.85 -6.74 -9.79
N TYR A 75 -3.47 -7.77 -9.06
CA TYR A 75 -2.39 -8.69 -9.39
C TYR A 75 -2.92 -10.12 -9.41
N THR A 76 -2.66 -10.83 -10.50
CA THR A 76 -2.99 -12.26 -10.62
C THR A 76 -1.73 -13.07 -10.64
N TYR A 77 -1.74 -14.17 -9.88
CA TYR A 77 -0.63 -15.10 -9.76
C TYR A 77 -1.07 -16.48 -10.21
N ASP A 78 -0.13 -17.28 -10.71
CA ASP A 78 -0.36 -18.71 -10.85
C ASP A 78 -0.28 -19.44 -9.50
N ALA A 79 -0.54 -20.75 -9.51
CA ALA A 79 -0.53 -21.57 -8.29
C ALA A 79 0.87 -21.70 -7.65
N THR A 80 1.94 -21.39 -8.38
CA THR A 80 3.31 -21.37 -7.84
C THR A 80 3.68 -20.01 -7.23
N GLY A 81 2.81 -19.01 -7.39
CA GLY A 81 3.01 -17.65 -6.88
C GLY A 81 3.76 -16.73 -7.84
N VAL A 82 3.91 -17.12 -9.12
CA VAL A 82 4.48 -16.26 -10.16
C VAL A 82 3.43 -15.25 -10.62
N LEU A 83 3.80 -13.98 -10.72
CA LEU A 83 2.91 -12.94 -11.24
C LEU A 83 2.67 -13.18 -12.73
N VAL A 84 1.41 -13.33 -13.12
CA VAL A 84 1.02 -13.56 -14.53
C VAL A 84 0.28 -12.38 -15.14
N ARG A 85 -0.21 -11.46 -14.30
CA ARG A 85 -0.96 -10.29 -14.77
C ARG A 85 -1.00 -9.17 -13.74
N LYS A 86 -0.87 -7.94 -14.22
CA LYS A 86 -1.11 -6.70 -13.49
C LYS A 86 -2.13 -5.84 -14.24
N GLN A 87 -3.20 -5.42 -13.56
CA GLN A 87 -4.26 -4.61 -14.16
C GLN A 87 -4.45 -3.32 -13.37
N GLN A 88 -4.41 -2.18 -14.05
CA GLN A 88 -4.61 -0.86 -13.47
C GLN A 88 -6.00 -0.35 -13.82
N TYR A 89 -6.73 0.12 -12.81
CA TYR A 89 -8.08 0.66 -12.94
C TYR A 89 -8.12 2.11 -12.51
N ASP A 90 -8.86 2.92 -13.24
CA ASP A 90 -9.24 4.27 -12.86
C ASP A 90 -10.76 4.44 -13.03
N ASN A 91 -11.42 5.01 -12.02
CA ASN A 91 -12.88 5.08 -11.95
C ASN A 91 -13.56 3.72 -12.27
N ASN A 92 -13.02 2.62 -11.72
CA ASN A 92 -13.45 1.24 -11.97
C ASN A 92 -13.30 0.73 -13.43
N SER A 93 -12.71 1.52 -14.31
CA SER A 93 -12.46 1.15 -15.71
C SER A 93 -11.02 0.70 -15.91
N LEU A 94 -10.83 -0.43 -16.60
CA LEU A 94 -9.50 -0.97 -16.90
C LEU A 94 -8.74 -0.01 -17.84
N GLN A 95 -7.59 0.49 -17.37
CA GLN A 95 -6.74 1.41 -18.11
C GLN A 95 -5.55 0.69 -18.77
N LYS A 96 -4.98 -0.29 -18.07
CA LYS A 96 -3.76 -0.97 -18.53
C LYS A 96 -3.69 -2.39 -18.00
N THR A 97 -3.29 -3.30 -18.87
CA THR A 97 -2.88 -4.67 -18.52
C THR A 97 -1.40 -4.84 -18.83
N THR A 98 -0.68 -5.59 -18.00
CA THR A 98 0.69 -6.02 -18.22
C THR A 98 0.77 -7.49 -17.81
N ASP A 99 1.18 -8.33 -18.75
CA ASP A 99 1.33 -9.76 -18.60
C ASP A 99 2.81 -10.15 -18.69
#